data_AF-A0A8S3QY10-F1
#
_entry.id   AF-A0A8S3QY10-F1
#
_cell.length_a   1.000
_cell.length_b   1.000
_cell.length_c   1.000
_cell.angle_alpha   90.00
_cell.angle_beta   90.00
_cell.angle_gamma   90.00
#
_symmetry.space_group_name_H-M   'P 1'
#
loop_
_entity.id
_entity.type
_entity.pdbx_description
1 polymer ?
#
loop_
_entity_poly.entity_id
_entity_poly.type
_entity_poly.pdbx_seq_one_letter_code
_entity_poly.pdbx_strand_id
1 'polypeptide(L)'
;MNELFEKSGAVGITLADNKIRCIRDCEAKGECLSVFYNVDLKECVMHNKQFDSPSFPVPSGSGAAWRYYLTEDGTCSPENNYYRPLQFCYSVHEITSINFNDTHALCAARGGKLAAVTSQEMQDYFTNFLADRPHDRICIAGNEQPDGSWKLEDGTAMSYFNWYPGQPESATQRCIVIKATSLGDMWMDRNCITSSLYSCSFVCEY
;
A
#
# COMPACT_ATOMS: atom_id res chain seq x y z
N MET A 1 28.59 -24.39 6.50
CA MET A 1 27.24 -23.79 6.36
C MET A 1 26.99 -22.65 7.35
N ASN A 2 27.64 -22.61 8.52
CA ASN A 2 27.46 -21.53 9.52
C ASN A 2 28.43 -20.33 9.41
N GLU A 3 29.70 -20.53 9.03
CA GLU A 3 30.66 -19.40 8.97
C GLU A 3 30.40 -18.38 7.84
N LEU A 4 29.68 -18.79 6.77
CA LEU A 4 29.24 -17.88 5.70
C LEU A 4 27.96 -17.12 6.09
N PHE A 5 27.14 -17.68 6.98
CA PHE A 5 25.94 -17.03 7.52
C PHE A 5 26.29 -15.95 8.54
N GLU A 6 27.29 -16.20 9.39
CA GLU A 6 27.75 -15.20 10.37
C GLU A 6 28.50 -14.02 9.69
N LYS A 7 29.14 -14.24 8.54
CA LYS A 7 29.77 -13.16 7.74
C LYS A 7 28.80 -12.44 6.79
N SER A 8 27.59 -12.95 6.57
CA SER A 8 26.62 -12.36 5.65
C SER A 8 25.80 -11.22 6.29
N GLY A 9 25.90 -11.00 7.60
CA GLY A 9 25.01 -10.07 8.30
C GLY A 9 23.55 -10.53 8.30
N ALA A 10 23.27 -11.82 8.05
CA ALA A 10 21.93 -12.35 8.14
C ALA A 10 21.43 -12.32 9.60
N VAL A 11 20.29 -11.69 9.82
CA VAL A 11 19.62 -11.57 11.12
C VAL A 11 18.37 -12.43 11.22
N GLY A 12 17.97 -13.07 10.12
CA GLY A 12 16.96 -14.12 10.18
C GLY A 12 16.54 -14.63 8.82
N ILE A 13 15.79 -15.72 8.86
CA ILE A 13 15.10 -16.31 7.72
C ILE A 13 13.66 -16.58 8.14
N THR A 14 12.70 -16.25 7.29
CA THR A 14 11.29 -16.60 7.51
C THR A 14 10.63 -16.98 6.20
N LEU A 15 9.49 -17.64 6.28
CA LEU A 15 8.54 -17.65 5.17
C LEU A 15 7.75 -16.35 5.19
N ALA A 16 7.56 -15.76 4.02
CA ALA A 16 6.78 -14.57 3.79
C ALA A 16 6.04 -14.72 2.47
N ASP A 17 4.71 -14.61 2.49
CA ASP A 17 3.90 -14.83 1.28
C ASP A 17 4.17 -13.78 0.19
N ASN A 18 4.72 -12.63 0.58
CA ASN A 18 5.11 -11.56 -0.33
C ASN A 18 6.29 -10.74 0.22
N LYS A 19 6.86 -9.89 -0.65
CA LYS A 19 7.99 -9.01 -0.32
C LYS A 19 7.67 -8.01 0.79
N ILE A 20 6.42 -7.56 0.93
CA ILE A 20 6.02 -6.57 1.95
C ILE A 20 6.06 -7.23 3.32
N ARG A 21 5.53 -8.45 3.43
CA ARG A 21 5.64 -9.25 4.64
C ARG A 21 7.11 -9.49 4.99
N CYS A 22 7.93 -9.82 3.99
CA CYS A 22 9.37 -10.00 4.17
C CYS A 22 10.08 -8.72 4.67
N ILE A 23 9.81 -7.57 4.06
CA ILE A 23 10.36 -6.26 4.47
C ILE A 23 9.89 -5.91 5.89
N ARG A 24 8.63 -6.15 6.24
CA ARG A 24 8.11 -5.94 7.60
C ARG A 24 8.72 -6.86 8.63
N ASP A 25 8.90 -8.14 8.28
CA ASP A 25 9.54 -9.11 9.16
C ASP A 25 11.01 -8.73 9.40
N CYS A 26 11.67 -8.13 8.41
CA CYS A 26 13.01 -7.55 8.53
C CYS A 26 13.00 -6.32 9.45
N GLU A 27 12.16 -5.33 9.18
CA GLU A 27 12.00 -4.13 10.03
C GLU A 27 11.73 -4.50 11.49
N ALA A 28 10.93 -5.55 11.73
CA ALA A 28 10.62 -6.06 13.08
C ALA A 28 11.83 -6.61 13.86
N LYS A 29 12.96 -6.90 13.19
CA LYS A 29 14.21 -7.35 13.83
C LYS A 29 15.07 -6.19 14.36
N GLY A 30 14.74 -4.94 14.06
CA GLY A 30 15.37 -3.73 14.60
C GLY A 30 16.79 -3.44 14.08
N GLU A 31 17.55 -4.47 13.73
CA GLU A 31 18.89 -4.32 13.15
C GLU A 31 18.89 -4.53 11.64
N CYS A 32 17.78 -4.94 11.03
CA CYS A 32 17.70 -5.30 9.62
C CYS A 32 17.59 -4.07 8.72
N LEU A 33 18.46 -4.00 7.72
CA LEU A 33 18.56 -2.90 6.74
C LEU A 33 18.19 -3.32 5.33
N SER A 34 18.11 -4.63 5.07
CA SER A 34 17.77 -5.14 3.76
C SER A 34 17.29 -6.59 3.80
N VAL A 35 16.56 -6.97 2.75
CA VAL A 35 16.07 -8.33 2.57
C VAL A 35 16.46 -8.91 1.21
N PHE A 36 16.73 -10.20 1.20
CA PHE A 36 16.68 -11.05 0.03
C PHE A 36 15.39 -11.87 0.09
N TYR A 37 14.48 -11.60 -0.83
CA TYR A 37 13.22 -12.33 -0.91
C TYR A 37 13.24 -13.27 -2.12
N ASN A 38 13.00 -14.56 -1.89
CA ASN A 38 12.81 -15.57 -2.90
C ASN A 38 11.32 -15.67 -3.28
N VAL A 39 11.02 -15.33 -4.53
CA VAL A 39 9.63 -15.27 -5.01
C VAL A 39 8.96 -16.65 -5.15
N ASP A 40 9.74 -17.69 -5.42
CA ASP A 40 9.27 -19.06 -5.67
C ASP A 40 9.13 -19.84 -4.36
N LEU A 41 10.11 -19.67 -3.46
CA LEU A 41 10.16 -20.36 -2.17
C LEU A 41 9.39 -19.64 -1.06
N LYS A 42 8.92 -18.40 -1.32
CA LYS A 42 8.33 -17.52 -0.30
C LYS A 42 9.27 -17.32 0.88
N GLU A 43 10.56 -17.32 0.62
CA GLU A 43 11.59 -17.27 1.64
C GLU A 43 12.14 -15.86 1.74
N CYS A 44 12.25 -15.36 2.96
CA CYS A 44 12.74 -14.04 3.27
C CYS A 44 13.99 -14.16 4.12
N VAL A 45 15.13 -13.75 3.58
CA VAL A 45 16.39 -13.65 4.30
C VAL A 45 16.64 -12.19 4.62
N MET A 46 16.81 -11.91 5.90
CA MET A 46 16.85 -10.58 6.48
C MET A 46 18.28 -10.27 6.89
N HIS A 47 18.79 -9.07 6.59
CA HIS A 47 20.17 -8.70 6.83
C HIS A 47 20.33 -7.35 7.53
N ASN A 48 21.26 -7.26 8.49
CA ASN A 48 21.60 -6.02 9.21
C ASN A 48 22.60 -5.11 8.50
N LYS A 49 22.72 -5.24 7.18
CA LYS A 49 23.61 -4.41 6.38
C LYS A 49 23.01 -4.17 5.01
N GLN A 50 23.47 -3.10 4.39
CA GLN A 50 23.25 -2.85 2.97
C GLN A 50 24.38 -3.52 2.18
N PHE A 51 24.08 -3.95 0.95
CA PHE A 51 25.05 -4.59 0.07
C PHE A 51 25.26 -3.68 -1.14
N ASP A 52 26.52 -3.40 -1.44
CA ASP A 52 26.91 -2.55 -2.58
C ASP A 52 26.53 -3.17 -3.94
N SER A 53 26.20 -4.47 -3.96
CA SER A 53 25.76 -5.18 -5.16
C SER A 53 24.59 -6.12 -4.87
N PRO A 54 23.47 -6.05 -5.64
CA PRO A 54 22.31 -6.93 -5.46
C PRO A 54 22.60 -8.41 -5.75
N SER A 55 23.79 -8.75 -6.26
CA SER A 55 24.25 -10.12 -6.50
C SER A 55 24.95 -10.78 -5.28
N PHE A 56 25.10 -10.08 -4.16
CA PHE A 56 25.73 -10.61 -2.96
C PHE A 56 24.83 -10.41 -1.72
N PRO A 57 24.55 -11.45 -0.91
CA PRO A 57 24.94 -12.85 -1.02
C PRO A 57 23.75 -13.66 -1.57
N VAL A 58 23.62 -13.76 -2.90
CA VAL A 58 22.69 -14.77 -3.45
C VAL A 58 23.26 -16.14 -3.08
N PRO A 59 22.50 -17.05 -2.44
CA PRO A 59 23.02 -18.37 -2.11
C PRO A 59 23.54 -19.05 -3.39
N SER A 60 24.69 -19.70 -3.31
CA SER A 60 25.33 -20.31 -4.49
C SER A 60 24.43 -21.40 -5.09
N GLY A 61 24.02 -21.22 -6.36
CA GLY A 61 23.14 -22.15 -7.10
C GLY A 61 21.68 -21.67 -7.32
N SER A 62 21.33 -20.46 -6.88
CA SER A 62 19.92 -20.10 -6.66
C SER A 62 19.09 -19.54 -7.83
N GLY A 63 19.66 -19.39 -9.02
CA GLY A 63 18.93 -18.86 -10.17
C GLY A 63 18.34 -17.44 -9.97
N ALA A 64 17.49 -17.00 -10.90
CA ALA A 64 16.98 -15.63 -11.02
C ALA A 64 15.86 -15.23 -10.02
N ALA A 65 15.52 -16.09 -9.05
CA ALA A 65 14.33 -15.92 -8.19
C ALA A 65 14.55 -15.07 -6.93
N TRP A 66 15.81 -14.89 -6.50
CA TRP A 66 16.13 -14.04 -5.35
C TRP A 66 16.21 -12.58 -5.74
N ARG A 67 15.59 -11.71 -4.94
CA ARG A 67 15.58 -10.27 -5.16
C ARG A 67 16.00 -9.53 -3.91
N TYR A 68 16.89 -8.56 -4.10
CA TYR A 68 17.36 -7.66 -3.06
C TYR A 68 16.44 -6.44 -2.92
N TYR A 69 16.04 -6.12 -1.70
CA TYR A 69 15.33 -4.89 -1.36
C TYR A 69 16.01 -4.26 -0.16
N LEU A 70 16.30 -2.96 -0.26
CA LEU A 70 16.51 -2.16 0.93
C LEU A 70 15.15 -2.00 1.63
N THR A 71 15.17 -1.96 2.95
CA THR A 71 14.01 -1.49 3.72
C THR A 71 13.75 0.00 3.45
N GLU A 72 14.74 0.75 2.98
CA GLU A 72 14.64 2.18 2.63
C GLU A 72 15.33 2.48 1.28
N ASP A 73 14.64 3.11 0.34
CA ASP A 73 15.18 3.47 -1.00
C ASP A 73 15.57 4.95 -1.11
N GLY A 74 15.10 5.81 -0.22
CA GLY A 74 15.39 7.25 -0.26
C GLY A 74 14.59 8.04 -1.32
N THR A 75 13.80 7.39 -2.18
CA THR A 75 12.77 8.07 -3.00
C THR A 75 11.49 8.36 -2.22
N CYS A 76 11.21 7.57 -1.20
CA CYS A 76 10.14 7.82 -0.24
C CYS A 76 10.72 8.23 1.11
N SER A 77 10.03 9.11 1.84
CA SER A 77 10.27 9.27 3.28
C SER A 77 10.24 7.90 3.95
N PRO A 78 11.11 7.60 4.94
CA PRO A 78 11.08 6.34 5.70
C PRO A 78 9.70 5.96 6.28
N GLU A 79 8.80 6.94 6.39
CA GLU A 79 7.43 6.78 6.91
C GLU A 79 6.42 6.28 5.85
N ASN A 80 6.83 6.24 4.57
CA ASN A 80 5.97 5.89 3.45
C ASN A 80 6.32 4.50 2.88
N ASN A 81 5.30 3.77 2.47
CA ASN A 81 5.46 2.45 1.86
C ASN A 81 5.65 2.60 0.36
N TYR A 82 6.85 2.31 -0.13
CA TYR A 82 7.12 2.38 -1.57
C TYR A 82 6.52 1.19 -2.31
N TYR A 83 5.52 1.43 -3.16
CA TYR A 83 5.00 0.40 -4.04
C TYR A 83 5.68 0.46 -5.42
N ARG A 84 6.80 -0.28 -5.51
CA ARG A 84 7.63 -0.35 -6.73
C ARG A 84 6.88 -0.54 -8.07
N PRO A 85 5.84 -1.40 -8.20
CA PRO A 85 5.14 -1.59 -9.48
C PRO A 85 4.45 -0.34 -10.01
N LEU A 86 3.91 0.51 -9.12
CA LEU A 86 3.27 1.76 -9.53
C LEU A 86 4.17 2.99 -9.33
N GLN A 87 5.39 2.80 -8.80
CA GLN A 87 6.37 3.86 -8.52
C GLN A 87 5.86 4.98 -7.60
N PHE A 88 4.87 4.68 -6.76
CA PHE A 88 4.31 5.63 -5.81
C PHE A 88 4.73 5.30 -4.38
N CYS A 89 4.89 6.36 -3.58
CA CYS A 89 4.97 6.25 -2.14
C CYS A 89 3.56 6.33 -1.56
N TYR A 90 3.20 5.40 -0.68
CA TYR A 90 1.88 5.42 -0.03
C TYR A 90 2.00 5.52 1.50
N SER A 91 1.21 6.41 2.10
CA SER A 91 1.01 6.45 3.54
C SER A 91 -0.46 6.26 3.88
N VAL A 92 -0.76 5.37 4.82
CA VAL A 92 -2.11 5.27 5.38
C VAL A 92 -2.17 6.16 6.62
N HIS A 93 -3.22 6.95 6.73
CA HIS A 93 -3.50 7.77 7.89
C HIS A 93 -4.80 7.30 8.54
N GLU A 94 -4.71 6.97 9.81
CA GLU A 94 -5.85 6.51 10.62
C GLU A 94 -6.76 7.67 11.05
N ILE A 95 -7.98 7.30 11.45
CA ILE A 95 -9.09 8.19 11.79
C ILE A 95 -8.68 9.23 12.84
N THR A 96 -8.74 10.48 12.42
CA THR A 96 -9.15 11.61 13.26
C THR A 96 -10.59 11.97 12.83
N SER A 97 -11.38 12.67 13.65
CA SER A 97 -12.78 13.01 13.37
C SER A 97 -12.92 13.98 12.18
N ILE A 98 -12.61 13.48 10.99
CA ILE A 98 -12.31 14.28 9.81
C ILE A 98 -13.29 13.90 8.71
N ASN A 99 -13.75 14.90 7.96
CA ASN A 99 -14.70 14.69 6.87
C ASN A 99 -13.97 14.19 5.63
N PHE A 100 -14.65 13.46 4.75
CA PHE A 100 -14.08 13.00 3.47
C PHE A 100 -13.39 14.16 2.73
N ASN A 101 -14.05 15.32 2.65
CA ASN A 101 -13.53 16.51 1.97
C ASN A 101 -12.17 16.97 2.49
N ASP A 102 -11.87 16.71 3.75
CA ASP A 102 -10.62 17.13 4.36
C ASP A 102 -9.46 16.20 3.96
N THR A 103 -9.74 14.95 3.56
CA THR A 103 -8.70 13.96 3.22
C THR A 103 -7.83 14.40 2.04
N HIS A 104 -8.43 15.03 1.03
CA HIS A 104 -7.72 15.64 -0.10
C HIS A 104 -6.77 16.76 0.36
N ALA A 105 -7.28 17.71 1.14
CA ALA A 105 -6.49 18.80 1.70
C ALA A 105 -5.37 18.30 2.64
N LEU A 106 -5.62 17.22 3.37
CA LEU A 106 -4.66 16.60 4.28
C LEU A 106 -3.51 15.93 3.53
N CYS A 107 -3.77 15.21 2.45
CA CYS A 107 -2.70 14.68 1.62
C CYS A 107 -1.91 15.81 0.94
N ALA A 108 -2.61 16.84 0.44
CA ALA A 108 -1.96 18.03 -0.14
C ALA A 108 -1.05 18.75 0.87
N ALA A 109 -1.49 18.93 2.12
CA ALA A 109 -0.69 19.53 3.19
C ALA A 109 0.56 18.70 3.55
N ARG A 110 0.59 17.42 3.19
CA ARG A 110 1.73 16.51 3.36
C ARG A 110 2.60 16.40 2.10
N GLY A 111 2.28 17.15 1.05
CA GLY A 111 3.00 17.14 -0.22
C GLY A 111 2.62 15.98 -1.15
N GLY A 112 1.49 15.32 -0.90
CA GLY A 112 0.95 14.25 -1.75
C GLY A 112 -0.46 14.56 -2.22
N LYS A 113 -1.16 13.54 -2.71
CA LYS A 113 -2.58 13.61 -3.09
C LYS A 113 -3.33 12.40 -2.52
N LEU A 114 -4.64 12.49 -2.40
CA LEU A 114 -5.43 11.32 -2.02
C LEU A 114 -5.24 10.24 -3.09
N ALA A 115 -4.96 9.02 -2.67
CA ALA A 115 -4.61 7.98 -3.61
C ALA A 115 -5.83 7.56 -4.44
N ALA A 116 -5.64 7.47 -5.75
CA ALA A 116 -6.65 6.96 -6.66
C ALA A 116 -6.50 5.44 -6.79
N VAL A 117 -7.59 4.73 -7.08
CA VAL A 117 -7.53 3.33 -7.50
C VAL A 117 -7.99 3.23 -8.94
N THR A 118 -7.06 3.12 -9.88
CA THR A 118 -7.33 3.24 -11.32
C THR A 118 -7.17 1.93 -12.09
N SER A 119 -6.85 0.83 -11.41
CA SER A 119 -6.69 -0.50 -12.01
C SER A 119 -6.91 -1.61 -10.99
N GLN A 120 -7.09 -2.84 -11.49
CA GLN A 120 -7.17 -4.04 -10.65
C GLN A 120 -5.87 -4.27 -9.87
N GLU A 121 -4.70 -4.04 -10.48
CA GLU A 121 -3.41 -4.18 -9.81
C GLU A 121 -3.30 -3.25 -8.59
N MET A 122 -3.81 -2.02 -8.74
CA MET A 122 -3.85 -1.05 -7.66
C MET A 122 -4.86 -1.45 -6.58
N GLN A 123 -6.03 -1.99 -6.96
CA GLN A 123 -6.97 -2.56 -5.98
C GLN A 123 -6.32 -3.69 -5.18
N ASP A 124 -5.66 -4.63 -5.85
CA ASP A 124 -4.98 -5.77 -5.21
C ASP A 124 -3.86 -5.29 -4.29
N TYR A 125 -3.13 -4.23 -4.69
CA TYR A 125 -2.14 -3.60 -3.83
C TYR A 125 -2.79 -3.04 -2.57
N PHE A 126 -3.86 -2.24 -2.70
CA PHE A 126 -4.55 -1.65 -1.55
C PHE A 126 -5.08 -2.74 -0.61
N THR A 127 -5.74 -3.77 -1.14
CA THR A 127 -6.21 -4.93 -0.36
C THR A 127 -5.07 -5.54 0.45
N ASN A 128 -3.92 -5.81 -0.17
CA ASN A 128 -2.76 -6.38 0.54
C ASN A 128 -2.10 -5.39 1.50
N PHE A 129 -2.05 -4.12 1.13
CA PHE A 129 -1.43 -3.05 1.90
C PHE A 129 -2.21 -2.76 3.19
N LEU A 130 -3.52 -2.92 3.13
CA LEU A 130 -4.46 -2.68 4.21
C LEU A 130 -4.82 -3.95 5.00
N ALA A 131 -4.46 -5.15 4.50
CA ALA A 131 -4.84 -6.44 5.10
C ALA A 131 -4.51 -6.57 6.60
N ASP A 132 -3.38 -5.99 7.03
CA ASP A 132 -2.93 -6.04 8.43
C ASP A 132 -3.22 -4.75 9.21
N ARG A 133 -3.90 -3.77 8.63
CA ARG A 133 -4.24 -2.50 9.28
C ARG A 133 -5.72 -2.49 9.61
N PRO A 134 -6.13 -2.47 10.89
CA PRO A 134 -7.54 -2.36 11.24
C PRO A 134 -8.15 -1.10 10.64
N HIS A 135 -9.11 -1.28 9.73
CA HIS A 135 -9.85 -0.17 9.13
C HIS A 135 -11.30 -0.60 8.95
N ASP A 136 -12.26 0.29 9.26
CA ASP A 136 -13.65 0.07 8.84
C ASP A 136 -13.80 0.46 7.37
N ARG A 137 -13.17 1.58 6.97
CA ARG A 137 -13.32 2.19 5.64
C ARG A 137 -12.07 2.96 5.25
N ILE A 138 -11.73 2.91 3.97
CA ILE A 138 -10.65 3.72 3.39
C ILE A 138 -11.23 4.70 2.36
N CYS A 139 -11.01 5.99 2.57
CA CYS A 139 -11.28 7.00 1.56
C CYS A 139 -10.21 6.98 0.47
N ILE A 140 -10.66 6.96 -0.78
CA ILE A 140 -9.83 7.03 -1.98
C ILE A 140 -10.30 8.17 -2.88
N ALA A 141 -9.44 8.63 -3.78
CA ALA A 141 -9.78 9.71 -4.70
C ALA A 141 -10.84 9.28 -5.71
N GLY A 142 -11.78 10.19 -5.96
CA GLY A 142 -12.84 10.03 -6.95
C GLY A 142 -14.11 10.75 -6.50
N ASN A 143 -14.66 11.56 -7.40
CA ASN A 143 -15.90 12.30 -7.15
C ASN A 143 -16.87 12.18 -8.33
N GLU A 144 -18.13 11.92 -8.03
CA GLU A 144 -19.21 11.93 -9.02
C GLU A 144 -19.51 13.37 -9.48
N GLN A 145 -19.62 13.55 -10.78
CA GLN A 145 -19.91 14.81 -11.45
C GLN A 145 -21.42 14.96 -11.74
N PRO A 146 -21.92 16.18 -12.01
CA PRO A 146 -23.35 16.40 -12.31
C PRO A 146 -23.88 15.62 -13.53
N ASP A 147 -23.00 15.19 -14.43
CA ASP A 147 -23.33 14.38 -15.60
C ASP A 147 -23.32 12.85 -15.31
N GLY A 148 -23.10 12.46 -14.04
CA GLY A 148 -23.02 11.06 -13.59
C GLY A 148 -21.66 10.40 -13.85
N SER A 149 -20.68 11.11 -14.40
CA SER A 149 -19.32 10.59 -14.57
C SER A 149 -18.53 10.66 -13.27
N TRP A 150 -17.59 9.73 -13.05
CA TRP A 150 -16.64 9.78 -11.94
C TRP A 150 -15.30 10.33 -12.41
N LYS A 151 -14.75 11.30 -11.67
CA LYS A 151 -13.48 11.95 -12.00
C LYS A 151 -12.56 12.07 -10.79
N LEU A 152 -11.25 12.05 -11.06
CA LEU A 152 -10.21 12.41 -10.10
C LEU A 152 -10.13 13.95 -9.95
N GLU A 153 -9.37 14.42 -8.96
CA GLU A 153 -9.24 15.87 -8.67
C GLU A 153 -8.67 16.69 -9.82
N ASP A 154 -7.78 16.09 -10.62
CA ASP A 154 -7.20 16.72 -11.81
C ASP A 154 -8.17 16.74 -13.01
N GLY A 155 -9.39 16.22 -12.84
CA GLY A 155 -10.40 16.10 -13.88
C GLY A 155 -10.27 14.85 -14.75
N THR A 156 -9.29 13.98 -14.49
CA THR A 156 -9.14 12.70 -15.20
C THR A 156 -10.37 11.84 -14.98
N ALA A 157 -10.96 11.35 -16.07
CA ALA A 157 -12.11 10.44 -16.01
C ALA A 157 -11.68 9.06 -15.49
N MET A 158 -12.44 8.52 -14.53
CA MET A 158 -12.22 7.18 -14.03
C MET A 158 -12.83 6.15 -15.00
N SER A 159 -12.07 5.10 -15.29
CA SER A 159 -12.51 3.98 -16.14
C SER A 159 -12.53 2.63 -15.41
N TYR A 160 -11.84 2.54 -14.27
CA TYR A 160 -11.84 1.36 -13.42
C TYR A 160 -12.77 1.59 -12.23
N PHE A 161 -13.54 0.57 -11.89
CA PHE A 161 -14.46 0.58 -10.77
C PHE A 161 -14.51 -0.80 -10.13
N ASN A 162 -14.57 -0.83 -8.80
CA ASN A 162 -14.74 -2.06 -8.02
C ASN A 162 -15.94 -1.92 -7.07
N TRP A 163 -17.07 -1.43 -7.60
CA TRP A 163 -18.29 -1.20 -6.84
C TRP A 163 -18.84 -2.48 -6.20
N TYR A 164 -19.22 -2.38 -4.93
CA TYR A 164 -20.04 -3.41 -4.30
C TYR A 164 -21.40 -3.52 -5.01
N PRO A 165 -22.01 -4.72 -5.13
CA PRO A 165 -23.32 -4.87 -5.75
C PRO A 165 -24.37 -3.92 -5.17
N GLY A 166 -25.02 -3.14 -6.04
CA GLY A 166 -25.98 -2.10 -5.63
C GLY A 166 -25.37 -0.73 -5.36
N GLN A 167 -24.09 -0.52 -5.65
CA GLN A 167 -23.43 0.80 -5.66
C GLN A 167 -23.08 1.20 -7.11
N PRO A 168 -23.01 2.51 -7.42
CA PRO A 168 -23.39 3.62 -6.54
C PRO A 168 -24.91 3.64 -6.29
N GLU A 169 -25.31 3.98 -5.06
CA GLU A 169 -26.70 3.94 -4.60
C GLU A 169 -27.41 5.29 -4.82
N SER A 170 -26.68 6.42 -4.74
CA SER A 170 -27.31 7.74 -4.81
C SER A 170 -26.40 8.83 -5.39
N ALA A 171 -26.94 9.65 -6.30
CA ALA A 171 -26.25 10.81 -6.88
C ALA A 171 -25.92 11.94 -5.86
N THR A 172 -26.39 11.80 -4.61
CA THR A 172 -26.05 12.70 -3.49
C THR A 172 -24.86 12.19 -2.68
N GLN A 173 -24.43 10.95 -2.91
CA GLN A 173 -23.30 10.30 -2.27
C GLN A 173 -22.11 10.27 -3.24
N ARG A 174 -21.38 11.39 -3.33
CA ARG A 174 -20.42 11.61 -4.42
C ARG A 174 -19.00 11.13 -4.16
N CYS A 175 -18.73 10.51 -3.02
CA CYS A 175 -17.37 10.18 -2.57
C CYS A 175 -17.16 8.67 -2.45
N ILE A 176 -15.94 8.17 -2.68
CA ILE A 176 -15.66 6.73 -2.73
C ILE A 176 -14.98 6.23 -1.46
N VAL A 177 -15.50 5.16 -0.87
CA VAL A 177 -14.82 4.42 0.19
C VAL A 177 -14.63 2.95 -0.17
N ILE A 178 -13.47 2.39 0.15
CA ILE A 178 -13.24 0.95 0.17
C ILE A 178 -13.70 0.41 1.52
N LYS A 179 -14.40 -0.72 1.50
CA LYS A 179 -14.82 -1.45 2.69
C LYS A 179 -14.55 -2.95 2.50
N ALA A 180 -14.09 -3.61 3.55
CA ALA A 180 -14.01 -5.06 3.60
C ALA A 180 -15.41 -5.69 3.57
N THR A 181 -15.65 -6.59 2.63
CA THR A 181 -16.94 -7.29 2.46
C THR A 181 -16.73 -8.80 2.34
N SER A 182 -17.83 -9.58 2.32
CA SER A 182 -17.77 -11.02 2.04
C SER A 182 -17.28 -11.36 0.63
N LEU A 183 -17.22 -10.38 -0.27
CA LEU A 183 -16.73 -10.51 -1.65
C LEU A 183 -15.30 -9.96 -1.82
N GLY A 184 -14.65 -9.58 -0.72
CA GLY A 184 -13.38 -8.86 -0.71
C GLY A 184 -13.57 -7.35 -0.50
N ASP A 185 -12.49 -6.61 -0.65
CA ASP A 185 -12.48 -5.16 -0.52
C ASP A 185 -13.15 -4.53 -1.75
N MET A 186 -14.29 -3.86 -1.53
CA MET A 186 -15.12 -3.29 -2.60
C MET A 186 -15.53 -1.86 -2.27
N TRP A 187 -15.95 -1.12 -3.29
CA TRP A 187 -16.22 0.31 -3.20
C TRP A 187 -17.68 0.60 -2.90
N MET A 188 -17.90 1.67 -2.14
CA MET A 188 -19.20 2.19 -1.79
C MET A 188 -19.20 3.71 -1.97
N ASP A 189 -20.30 4.26 -2.49
CA ASP A 189 -20.47 5.70 -2.64
C ASP A 189 -21.03 6.29 -1.35
N ARG A 190 -20.48 7.43 -0.89
CA ARG A 190 -20.84 8.03 0.40
C ARG A 190 -21.00 9.53 0.29
N ASN A 191 -21.80 10.07 1.20
CA ASN A 191 -21.98 11.51 1.31
C ASN A 191 -20.70 12.13 1.88
N CYS A 192 -20.13 13.08 1.13
CA CYS A 192 -18.88 13.72 1.43
C CYS A 192 -18.93 14.66 2.66
N ILE A 193 -20.13 15.08 3.07
CA ILE A 193 -20.38 16.21 4.00
C ILE A 193 -20.98 15.75 5.35
N THR A 194 -21.59 14.57 5.48
CA THR A 194 -22.38 14.24 6.68
C THR A 194 -21.61 13.62 7.85
N SER A 195 -21.70 14.36 8.98
CA SER A 195 -21.31 14.17 10.40
C SER A 195 -20.89 12.79 10.92
N SER A 196 -19.83 12.78 11.73
CA SER A 196 -19.42 11.90 12.87
C SER A 196 -19.59 10.36 12.80
N LEU A 197 -20.41 9.82 11.91
CA LEU A 197 -20.70 8.41 11.65
C LEU A 197 -19.93 7.88 10.43
N TYR A 198 -19.25 8.76 9.69
CA TYR A 198 -18.53 8.43 8.46
C TYR A 198 -17.07 8.86 8.55
N SER A 199 -16.39 8.42 9.59
CA SER A 199 -14.93 8.48 9.67
C SER A 199 -14.33 7.43 8.74
N CYS A 200 -13.27 7.78 8.02
CA CYS A 200 -12.47 6.84 7.23
C CYS A 200 -10.99 7.07 7.51
N SER A 201 -10.22 5.99 7.42
CA SER A 201 -8.78 6.14 7.17
C SER A 201 -8.60 6.53 5.71
N PHE A 202 -7.45 7.07 5.33
CA PHE A 202 -7.18 7.49 3.96
C PHE A 202 -5.74 7.17 3.56
N VAL A 203 -5.51 7.00 2.27
CA VAL A 203 -4.18 6.73 1.72
C VAL A 203 -3.72 7.95 0.94
N CYS A 204 -2.57 8.50 1.30
CA CYS A 204 -1.91 9.51 0.48
C CYS A 204 -0.90 8.84 -0.45
N GLU A 205 -0.83 9.36 -1.68
CA GLU A 205 0.10 9.01 -2.75
C GLU A 205 1.08 10.18 -2.94
N TYR A 206 2.38 9.88 -3.03
CA TYR A 206 3.47 10.84 -3.27
C TYR A 206 4.35 10.38 -4.44
#